data_AF-A0A933D0I2-F1
#
_entry.id   AF-A0A933D0I2-F1
#
_cell.length_a   1.000
_cell.length_b   1.000
_cell.length_c   1.000
_cell.angle_alpha   90.00
_cell.angle_beta   90.00
_cell.angle_gamma   90.00
#
_symmetry.space_group_name_H-M   'P 1'
#
loop_
_entity.id
_entity.type
_entity.pdbx_description
1 polymer ?
#
loop_
_entity_poly.entity_id
_entity_poly.type
_entity_poly.pdbx_seq_one_letter_code
_entity_poly.pdbx_strand_id
1 'polypeptide(L)'
;MLRPHFRFDRKLLGKLSRCAYQSLREFFGQTLNKKEAIAGAVISIQTFGDLVNFHPHIHCLVTDGCYMPKGWFYVLPQIDLRKLESLFRHHVLKLLLKEKRISEEWVKKLLCWRNSGFNLHNQVKIRSDDRRGRESLAQYILRSPFSQEKMTYLKESGTVLYRSKLNPVTKRNFAIFPVLDWIAALTAHIPNKGEQLVRYYGYYSNVSRGKRKKARPAEERPEVIEVAPPPVSKELKRRWSYLIRKVYETDLPVRTRRQAP
;
A
#
# COMPACT_ATOMS: atom_id res chain seq x y z
N MET A 1 -6.15 -8.10 17.85
CA MET A 1 -6.05 -9.58 17.79
C MET A 1 -5.51 -10.12 16.47
N LEU A 2 -5.97 -9.70 15.29
CA LEU A 2 -5.52 -10.32 14.03
C LEU A 2 -4.12 -9.87 13.55
N ARG A 3 -3.66 -8.69 13.98
CA ARG A 3 -2.41 -8.06 13.51
C ARG A 3 -1.14 -8.91 13.71
N PRO A 4 -0.93 -9.64 14.82
CA PRO A 4 0.24 -10.48 15.01
C PRO A 4 0.45 -11.52 13.90
N HIS A 5 -0.63 -12.11 13.35
CA HIS A 5 -0.49 -13.07 12.25
C HIS A 5 0.18 -12.45 11.02
N PHE A 6 -0.15 -11.20 10.70
CA PHE A 6 0.48 -10.46 9.60
C PHE A 6 1.90 -9.97 9.92
N ARG A 7 2.21 -9.78 11.21
CA ARG A 7 3.57 -9.40 11.66
C ARG A 7 4.55 -10.56 11.47
N PHE A 8 4.15 -11.75 11.88
CA PHE A 8 5.02 -12.93 11.84
C PHE A 8 4.99 -13.65 10.48
N ASP A 9 3.88 -13.58 9.74
CA ASP A 9 3.79 -14.11 8.38
C ASP A 9 3.46 -13.00 7.36
N ARG A 10 4.52 -12.39 6.83
CA ARG A 10 4.41 -11.30 5.84
C ARG A 10 3.81 -11.74 4.51
N LYS A 11 3.79 -13.05 4.19
CA LYS A 11 3.13 -13.53 2.97
C LYS A 11 1.64 -13.23 2.99
N LEU A 12 1.04 -13.10 4.18
CA LEU A 12 -0.36 -12.73 4.35
C LEU A 12 -0.64 -11.29 3.92
N LEU A 13 0.34 -10.38 3.93
CA LEU A 13 0.15 -8.99 3.49
C LEU A 13 -0.23 -8.91 2.01
N GLY A 14 0.43 -9.69 1.15
CA GLY A 14 0.05 -9.80 -0.26
C GLY A 14 -1.31 -10.48 -0.48
N LYS A 15 -1.74 -11.34 0.44
CA LYS A 15 -3.08 -11.95 0.40
C LYS A 15 -4.15 -10.96 0.90
N LEU A 16 -3.82 -10.09 1.85
CA LEU A 16 -4.69 -9.01 2.32
C LEU A 16 -5.07 -8.05 1.18
N SER A 17 -4.11 -7.64 0.35
CA SER A 17 -4.40 -6.80 -0.82
C SER A 17 -5.29 -7.52 -1.85
N ARG A 18 -5.16 -8.85 -1.96
CA ARG A 18 -6.04 -9.67 -2.81
C ARG A 18 -7.47 -9.71 -2.26
N CYS A 19 -7.65 -9.89 -0.95
CA CYS A 19 -8.97 -9.83 -0.31
C CYS A 19 -9.65 -8.49 -0.55
N ALA A 20 -8.91 -7.39 -0.48
CA ALA A 20 -9.43 -6.06 -0.76
C ALA A 20 -9.92 -5.91 -2.20
N TYR A 21 -9.11 -6.33 -3.18
CA TYR A 21 -9.53 -6.28 -4.57
C TYR A 21 -10.72 -7.23 -4.87
N GLN A 22 -10.75 -8.41 -4.25
CA GLN A 22 -11.90 -9.32 -4.37
C GLN A 22 -13.19 -8.69 -3.83
N SER A 23 -13.11 -8.01 -2.68
CA SER A 23 -14.23 -7.29 -2.08
C SER A 23 -14.73 -6.17 -2.98
N LEU A 24 -13.82 -5.37 -3.55
CA LEU A 24 -14.15 -4.31 -4.51
C LEU A 24 -14.83 -4.88 -5.77
N ARG A 25 -14.28 -5.95 -6.34
CA ARG A 25 -14.83 -6.57 -7.55
C ARG A 25 -16.23 -7.12 -7.31
N GLU A 26 -16.43 -7.83 -6.21
CA GLU A 26 -17.73 -8.41 -5.85
C GLU A 26 -18.76 -7.30 -5.60
N PHE A 27 -18.39 -6.30 -4.80
CA PHE A 27 -19.26 -5.18 -4.48
C PHE A 27 -19.67 -4.41 -5.74
N PHE A 28 -18.72 -4.02 -6.60
CA PHE A 28 -19.04 -3.27 -7.82
C PHE A 28 -19.84 -4.10 -8.83
N GLY A 29 -19.54 -5.39 -8.97
CA GLY A 29 -20.29 -6.28 -9.84
C GLY A 29 -21.76 -6.42 -9.40
N GLN A 30 -22.01 -6.47 -8.09
CA GLN A 30 -23.36 -6.47 -7.52
C GLN A 30 -24.05 -5.12 -7.71
N THR A 31 -23.37 -4.01 -7.39
CA THR A 31 -23.92 -2.65 -7.54
C THR A 31 -24.36 -2.34 -8.97
N LEU A 32 -23.59 -2.76 -9.97
CA LEU A 32 -23.91 -2.52 -11.38
C LEU A 32 -24.79 -3.62 -11.99
N ASN A 33 -25.07 -4.71 -11.27
CA ASN A 33 -25.67 -5.93 -11.80
C ASN A 33 -24.94 -6.45 -13.06
N LYS A 34 -23.60 -6.38 -13.06
CA LYS A 34 -22.72 -6.80 -14.17
C LYS A 34 -21.55 -7.61 -13.62
N LYS A 35 -21.61 -8.93 -13.77
CA LYS A 35 -20.53 -9.84 -13.31
C LYS A 35 -19.18 -9.64 -14.04
N GLU A 36 -19.23 -9.09 -15.25
CA GLU A 36 -18.07 -8.82 -16.09
C GLU A 36 -17.44 -7.44 -15.85
N ALA A 37 -17.99 -6.63 -14.94
CA ALA A 37 -17.46 -5.32 -14.61
C ALA A 37 -16.06 -5.43 -14.00
N ILE A 38 -15.10 -4.69 -14.57
CA ILE A 38 -13.71 -4.69 -14.12
C ILE A 38 -13.32 -3.29 -13.63
N ALA A 39 -13.11 -3.16 -12.32
CA ALA A 39 -12.50 -1.98 -11.73
C ALA A 39 -10.98 -1.97 -11.98
N GLY A 40 -10.41 -0.78 -12.18
CA GLY A 40 -8.96 -0.57 -12.05
C GLY A 40 -8.62 -0.29 -10.60
N ALA A 41 -7.60 -0.97 -10.05
CA ALA A 41 -7.14 -0.69 -8.69
C ALA A 41 -5.61 -0.74 -8.58
N VAL A 42 -5.06 0.23 -7.86
CA VAL A 42 -3.67 0.23 -7.36
C VAL A 42 -3.75 0.17 -5.84
N ILE A 43 -3.22 -0.90 -5.26
CA ILE A 43 -3.29 -1.15 -3.82
C ILE A 43 -1.88 -1.09 -3.25
N SER A 44 -1.67 -0.23 -2.27
CA SER A 44 -0.45 -0.15 -1.47
C SER A 44 -0.68 -0.70 -0.08
N ILE A 45 0.28 -1.47 0.42
CA ILE A 45 0.26 -2.07 1.76
C ILE A 45 1.16 -1.25 2.68
N GLN A 46 0.62 -0.81 3.82
CA GLN A 46 1.37 -0.17 4.90
C GLN A 46 1.23 -0.98 6.19
N THR A 47 2.27 -0.98 7.03
CA THR A 47 2.32 -1.82 8.24
C THR A 47 2.45 -1.03 9.54
N PHE A 48 2.47 0.30 9.48
CA PHE A 48 2.69 1.19 10.61
C PHE A 48 1.48 2.06 10.90
N GLY A 49 1.20 2.32 12.17
CA GLY A 49 0.25 3.33 12.61
C GLY A 49 0.95 4.64 12.97
N ASP A 50 0.18 5.61 13.47
CA ASP A 50 0.67 6.96 13.78
C ASP A 50 1.77 7.00 14.85
N LEU A 51 1.85 5.99 15.72
CA LEU A 51 2.88 5.83 16.76
C LEU A 51 3.86 4.70 16.43
N VAL A 52 4.07 4.40 15.14
CA VAL A 52 4.97 3.31 14.66
C VAL A 52 4.54 1.93 15.19
N ASN A 53 3.31 1.82 15.67
CA ASN A 53 2.76 0.54 16.11
C ASN A 53 2.44 -0.32 14.88
N PHE A 54 2.65 -1.63 14.99
CA PHE A 54 2.31 -2.54 13.89
C PHE A 54 0.79 -2.51 13.59
N HIS A 55 0.45 -1.96 12.44
CA HIS A 55 -0.90 -1.72 11.95
C HIS A 55 -0.97 -2.00 10.45
N PRO A 56 -1.20 -3.26 10.04
CA PRO A 56 -1.35 -3.60 8.63
C PRO A 56 -2.65 -2.98 8.10
N HIS A 57 -2.52 -2.12 7.12
CA HIS A 57 -3.62 -1.47 6.42
C HIS A 57 -3.25 -1.27 4.95
N ILE A 58 -4.24 -0.93 4.15
CA ILE A 58 -4.10 -0.79 2.70
C ILE A 58 -4.67 0.54 2.23
N HIS A 59 -3.98 1.14 1.27
CA HIS A 59 -4.47 2.29 0.53
C HIS A 59 -4.81 1.84 -0.88
N CYS A 60 -6.03 2.11 -1.32
CA CYS A 60 -6.52 1.69 -2.63
C CYS A 60 -6.86 2.91 -3.47
N LEU A 61 -6.15 3.12 -4.58
CA LEU A 61 -6.59 4.00 -5.65
C LEU A 61 -7.45 3.15 -6.60
N VAL A 62 -8.74 3.41 -6.63
CA VAL A 62 -9.72 2.64 -7.41
C VAL A 62 -10.40 3.56 -8.40
N THR A 63 -10.73 3.05 -9.57
CA THR A 63 -11.57 3.76 -10.55
C THR A 63 -12.94 4.05 -9.94
N ASP A 64 -13.53 5.20 -10.25
CA ASP A 64 -14.88 5.61 -9.79
C ASP A 64 -16.01 4.86 -10.53
N GLY A 65 -15.66 3.78 -11.21
CA GLY A 65 -16.49 3.03 -12.11
C GLY A 65 -15.82 1.73 -12.55
N CYS A 66 -16.49 1.00 -13.42
CA CYS A 66 -16.00 -0.24 -13.98
C CYS A 66 -15.97 -0.21 -15.50
N TYR A 67 -14.95 -0.85 -16.06
CA TYR A 67 -14.87 -1.12 -17.49
C TYR A 67 -15.61 -2.41 -17.83
N MET A 68 -16.35 -2.38 -18.92
CA MET A 68 -16.97 -3.57 -19.52
C MET A 68 -16.08 -4.11 -20.66
N PRO A 69 -16.21 -5.40 -21.03
CA PRO A 69 -15.45 -5.98 -22.13
C PRO A 69 -15.62 -5.26 -23.46
N LYS A 70 -16.79 -4.64 -23.69
CA LYS A 70 -17.12 -3.84 -24.88
C LYS A 70 -16.59 -2.40 -24.86
N GLY A 71 -15.73 -2.04 -23.90
CA GLY A 71 -15.08 -0.72 -23.81
C GLY A 71 -15.86 0.35 -23.05
N TRP A 72 -17.14 0.11 -22.73
CA TRP A 72 -17.96 1.03 -21.95
C TRP A 72 -17.45 1.19 -20.52
N PHE A 73 -17.52 2.42 -20.00
CA PHE A 73 -17.20 2.74 -18.62
C PHE A 73 -18.48 3.14 -17.88
N TYR A 74 -18.82 2.38 -16.84
CA TYR A 74 -19.99 2.65 -15.99
C TYR A 74 -19.53 3.29 -14.68
N VAL A 75 -19.95 4.53 -14.47
CA VAL A 75 -19.70 5.25 -13.21
C VAL A 75 -20.51 4.59 -12.10
N LEU A 76 -19.88 4.40 -10.94
CA LEU A 76 -20.55 3.83 -9.77
C LEU A 76 -21.43 4.87 -9.08
N PRO A 77 -22.60 4.47 -8.56
CA PRO A 77 -23.36 5.29 -7.64
C PRO A 77 -22.61 5.45 -6.30
N GLN A 78 -23.19 6.18 -5.35
CA GLN A 78 -22.61 6.29 -4.02
C GLN A 78 -22.39 4.90 -3.39
N ILE A 79 -21.17 4.69 -2.88
CA ILE A 79 -20.73 3.41 -2.34
C ILE A 79 -21.17 3.31 -0.87
N ASP A 80 -21.97 2.29 -0.58
CA ASP A 80 -22.25 1.89 0.80
C ASP A 80 -21.01 1.23 1.42
N LEU A 81 -20.27 2.03 2.20
CA LEU A 81 -19.06 1.61 2.88
C LEU A 81 -19.28 0.47 3.87
N ARG A 82 -20.46 0.38 4.52
CA ARG A 82 -20.70 -0.66 5.53
C ARG A 82 -20.81 -2.03 4.87
N LYS A 83 -21.47 -2.11 3.71
CA LYS A 83 -21.55 -3.34 2.92
C LYS A 83 -20.17 -3.77 2.43
N LEU A 84 -19.38 -2.83 1.90
CA LEU A 84 -18.03 -3.11 1.43
C LEU A 84 -17.08 -3.53 2.58
N GLU A 85 -17.18 -2.88 3.74
CA GLU A 85 -16.45 -3.28 4.95
C GLU A 85 -16.82 -4.71 5.38
N SER A 86 -18.11 -5.05 5.38
CA SER A 86 -18.59 -6.38 5.75
C SER A 86 -18.04 -7.47 4.81
N LEU A 87 -18.06 -7.22 3.49
CA LEU A 87 -17.44 -8.11 2.50
C LEU A 87 -15.94 -8.26 2.73
N PHE A 88 -15.24 -7.14 2.98
CA PHE A 88 -13.80 -7.17 3.24
C PHE A 88 -13.47 -7.95 4.51
N ARG A 89 -14.21 -7.73 5.60
CA ARG A 89 -14.11 -8.50 6.84
C ARG A 89 -14.28 -9.99 6.57
N HIS A 90 -15.31 -10.37 5.82
CA HIS A 90 -15.58 -11.77 5.49
C HIS A 90 -14.43 -12.41 4.70
N HIS A 91 -13.93 -11.73 3.66
CA HIS A 91 -12.80 -12.22 2.86
C HIS A 91 -11.51 -12.38 3.67
N VAL A 92 -11.23 -11.45 4.61
CA VAL A 92 -10.05 -11.54 5.48
C VAL A 92 -10.17 -12.69 6.49
N LEU A 93 -11.33 -12.86 7.12
CA LEU A 93 -11.54 -13.98 8.05
C LEU A 93 -11.47 -15.33 7.33
N LYS A 94 -12.06 -15.43 6.13
CA LYS A 94 -11.97 -16.63 5.28
C LYS A 94 -10.53 -16.93 4.87
N LEU A 95 -9.74 -15.90 4.56
CA LEU A 95 -8.31 -16.05 4.29
C LEU A 95 -7.58 -16.63 5.51
N LEU A 96 -7.77 -16.05 6.69
CA LEU A 96 -7.07 -16.49 7.90
C LEU A 96 -7.47 -17.91 8.33
N LEU A 97 -8.74 -18.28 8.12
CA LEU A 97 -9.23 -19.65 8.34
C LEU A 97 -8.56 -20.63 7.38
N LYS A 98 -8.50 -20.30 6.08
CA LYS A 98 -7.86 -21.13 5.06
C LYS A 98 -6.37 -21.35 5.33
N GLU A 99 -5.69 -20.34 5.84
CA GLU A 99 -4.27 -20.40 6.22
C GLU A 99 -4.04 -21.02 7.61
N LYS A 100 -5.10 -21.58 8.24
CA LYS A 100 -5.07 -22.20 9.56
C LYS A 100 -4.50 -21.28 10.66
N ARG A 101 -4.70 -19.96 10.52
CA ARG A 101 -4.24 -18.96 11.50
C ARG A 101 -5.26 -18.71 12.61
N ILE A 102 -6.54 -18.99 12.32
CA ILE A 102 -7.66 -18.88 13.26
C ILE A 102 -8.58 -20.10 13.08
N SER A 103 -9.26 -20.51 14.16
CA SER A 103 -10.28 -21.57 14.11
C SER A 103 -11.66 -21.04 13.68
N GLU A 104 -12.57 -21.94 13.30
CA GLU A 104 -13.95 -21.57 12.98
C GLU A 104 -14.71 -20.94 14.14
N GLU A 105 -14.49 -21.41 15.38
CA GLU A 105 -15.10 -20.83 16.57
C GLU A 105 -14.69 -19.37 16.75
N TRP A 106 -13.41 -19.08 16.58
CA TRP A 106 -12.87 -17.72 16.58
C TRP A 106 -13.49 -16.84 15.48
N VAL A 107 -13.70 -17.37 14.27
CA VAL A 107 -14.39 -16.63 13.20
C VAL A 107 -15.81 -16.25 13.62
N LYS A 108 -16.58 -17.21 14.18
CA LYS A 108 -17.94 -16.95 14.67
C LYS A 108 -17.95 -15.85 15.74
N LYS A 109 -17.05 -15.94 16.73
CA LYS A 109 -16.89 -14.92 17.78
C LYS A 109 -16.60 -13.53 17.20
N LEU A 110 -15.65 -13.43 16.26
CA LEU A 110 -15.27 -12.15 15.64
C LEU A 110 -16.38 -11.53 14.79
N LEU A 111 -17.25 -12.34 14.19
CA LEU A 111 -18.39 -11.85 13.41
C LEU A 111 -19.48 -11.23 14.31
N CYS A 112 -19.64 -11.75 15.53
CA CYS A 112 -20.61 -11.27 16.53
C CYS A 112 -20.18 -9.98 17.25
N TRP A 113 -18.93 -9.54 17.11
CA TRP A 113 -18.46 -8.33 17.80
C TRP A 113 -19.11 -7.06 17.24
N ARG A 114 -19.57 -6.19 18.15
CA ARG A 114 -20.15 -4.88 17.82
C ARG A 114 -19.18 -4.01 17.01
N ASN A 115 -17.90 -4.03 17.38
CA ASN A 115 -16.84 -3.35 16.66
C ASN A 115 -16.05 -4.38 15.86
N SER A 116 -16.21 -4.35 14.53
CA SER A 116 -15.57 -5.28 13.59
C SER A 116 -14.04 -5.26 13.66
N GLY A 117 -13.46 -4.11 14.05
CA GLY A 117 -12.02 -3.87 13.98
C GLY A 117 -11.51 -3.58 12.57
N PHE A 118 -12.41 -3.53 11.59
CA PHE A 118 -12.16 -3.07 10.22
C PHE A 118 -12.72 -1.67 10.07
N ASN A 119 -12.08 -0.85 9.24
CA ASN A 119 -12.55 0.48 8.91
C ASN A 119 -12.19 0.77 7.46
N LEU A 120 -13.14 1.34 6.71
CA LEU A 120 -12.95 1.75 5.34
C LEU A 120 -13.32 3.23 5.17
N HIS A 121 -12.42 3.98 4.54
CA HIS A 121 -12.61 5.40 4.24
C HIS A 121 -12.53 5.64 2.72
N ASN A 122 -13.48 6.40 2.16
CA ASN A 122 -13.54 6.74 0.73
C ASN A 122 -13.76 8.24 0.45
N GLN A 123 -13.41 9.12 1.40
CA GLN A 123 -13.74 10.55 1.32
C GLN A 123 -12.92 11.31 0.27
N VAL A 124 -11.81 10.75 -0.21
CA VAL A 124 -10.94 11.39 -1.19
C VAL A 124 -11.33 10.93 -2.60
N LYS A 125 -11.80 11.87 -3.42
CA LYS A 125 -12.02 11.68 -4.86
C LYS A 125 -11.01 12.53 -5.62
N ILE A 126 -10.30 11.91 -6.55
CA ILE A 126 -9.31 12.59 -7.39
C ILE A 126 -9.87 12.62 -8.80
N ARG A 127 -10.01 13.82 -9.34
CA ARG A 127 -10.46 14.01 -10.72
C ARG A 127 -9.34 13.65 -11.69
N SER A 128 -9.68 13.33 -12.94
CA SER A 128 -8.70 12.92 -13.96
C SER A 128 -7.70 14.03 -14.31
N ASP A 129 -8.14 15.28 -14.24
CA ASP A 129 -7.38 16.51 -14.49
C ASP A 129 -6.53 16.95 -13.29
N ASP A 130 -6.81 16.47 -12.08
CA ASP A 130 -6.11 16.87 -10.86
C ASP A 130 -4.75 16.16 -10.72
N ARG A 131 -3.73 16.75 -11.35
CA ARG A 131 -2.35 16.27 -11.25
C ARG A 131 -1.79 16.40 -9.82
N ARG A 132 -2.10 17.50 -9.12
CA ARG A 132 -1.61 17.74 -7.75
C ARG A 132 -2.20 16.73 -6.76
N GLY A 133 -3.49 16.42 -6.88
CA GLY A 133 -4.14 15.39 -6.07
C GLY A 133 -3.55 14.01 -6.30
N ARG A 134 -3.23 13.65 -7.56
CA ARG A 134 -2.53 12.38 -7.89
C ARG A 134 -1.13 12.33 -7.29
N GLU A 135 -0.37 13.42 -7.38
CA GLU A 135 0.98 13.51 -6.79
C GLU A 135 0.94 13.42 -5.27
N SER A 136 0.02 14.14 -4.61
CA SER A 136 -0.20 14.08 -3.17
C SER A 136 -0.56 12.67 -2.70
N LEU A 137 -1.45 11.98 -3.43
CA LEU A 137 -1.79 10.60 -3.13
C LEU A 137 -0.58 9.65 -3.30
N ALA A 138 0.22 9.85 -4.35
CA ALA A 138 1.42 9.05 -4.56
C ALA A 138 2.43 9.24 -3.41
N GLN A 139 2.67 10.48 -2.98
CA GLN A 139 3.51 10.79 -1.82
C GLN A 139 2.97 10.16 -0.54
N TYR A 140 1.66 10.24 -0.33
CA TYR A 140 1.00 9.64 0.83
C TYR A 140 1.14 8.10 0.85
N ILE A 141 1.02 7.46 -0.32
CA ILE A 141 1.19 6.02 -0.49
C ILE A 141 2.64 5.59 -0.20
N LEU A 142 3.62 6.38 -0.64
CA LEU A 142 5.05 6.09 -0.54
C LEU A 142 5.70 6.60 0.75
N ARG A 143 4.92 7.12 1.70
CA ARG A 143 5.42 7.74 2.92
C ARG A 143 6.26 6.78 3.77
N SER A 144 7.26 7.35 4.44
CA SER A 144 8.08 6.66 5.44
C SER A 144 7.23 6.20 6.65
N PRO A 145 7.58 5.08 7.31
CA PRO A 145 6.93 4.63 8.54
C PRO A 145 7.01 5.61 9.72
N PHE A 146 7.96 6.55 9.67
CA PHE A 146 8.17 7.55 10.72
C PHE A 146 8.51 8.91 10.12
N SER A 147 8.30 9.97 10.91
CA SER A 147 8.80 11.31 10.65
C SER A 147 9.85 11.71 11.68
N GLN A 148 10.97 12.28 11.22
CA GLN A 148 12.02 12.79 12.11
C GLN A 148 11.51 13.96 12.97
N GLU A 149 10.63 14.80 12.44
CA GLU A 149 10.02 15.94 13.16
C GLU A 149 9.20 15.49 14.38
N LYS A 150 8.70 14.25 14.35
CA LYS A 150 7.91 13.67 15.44
C LYS A 150 8.78 13.02 16.52
N MET A 151 10.09 12.93 16.30
CA MET A 151 11.03 12.19 17.13
C MET A 151 11.89 13.15 17.97
N THR A 152 12.05 12.84 19.25
CA THR A 152 12.99 13.53 20.14
C THR A 152 13.80 12.47 20.89
N TYR A 153 15.13 12.52 20.76
CA TYR A 153 16.03 11.62 21.47
C TYR A 153 16.45 12.24 22.81
N LEU A 154 16.20 11.52 23.90
CA LEU A 154 16.58 11.90 25.25
C LEU A 154 17.86 11.15 25.64
N LYS A 155 19.00 11.85 25.60
CA LYS A 155 20.33 11.27 25.87
C LYS A 155 20.47 10.73 27.28
N GLU A 156 19.90 11.43 28.27
CA GLU A 156 20.01 11.10 29.70
C GLU A 156 19.39 9.75 30.06
N SER A 157 18.27 9.41 29.42
CA SER A 157 17.54 8.16 29.68
C SER A 157 17.77 7.09 28.61
N GLY A 158 18.47 7.41 27.52
CA GLY A 158 18.62 6.50 26.38
C GLY A 158 17.27 6.12 25.75
N THR A 159 16.32 7.06 25.72
CA THR A 159 14.97 6.83 25.19
C THR A 159 14.63 7.75 24.03
N VAL A 160 13.71 7.29 23.19
CA VAL A 160 13.13 8.03 22.07
C VAL A 160 11.68 8.35 22.41
N LEU A 161 11.38 9.64 22.48
CA LEU A 161 10.01 10.15 22.55
C LEU A 161 9.49 10.36 21.12
N TYR A 162 8.39 9.70 20.78
CA TYR A 162 7.73 9.85 19.49
C TYR A 162 6.32 10.41 19.66
N ARG A 163 6.01 11.52 19.00
CA ARG A 163 4.74 12.25 19.12
C ARG A 163 3.84 12.03 17.91
N SER A 164 2.54 11.94 18.15
CA SER A 164 1.50 11.85 17.12
C SER A 164 0.36 12.83 17.41
N LYS A 165 -0.60 12.90 16.47
CA LYS A 165 -1.90 13.51 16.76
C LYS A 165 -2.59 12.72 17.88
N LEU A 166 -3.41 13.40 18.65
CA LEU A 166 -4.22 12.77 19.70
C LEU A 166 -5.18 11.78 19.05
N ASN A 167 -5.02 10.51 19.38
CA ASN A 167 -5.95 9.49 18.95
C ASN A 167 -7.23 9.61 19.79
N PRO A 168 -8.42 9.83 19.19
CA PRO A 168 -9.65 10.04 19.94
C PRO A 168 -10.12 8.81 20.72
N VAL A 169 -9.71 7.60 20.29
CA VAL A 169 -10.10 6.33 20.90
C VAL A 169 -9.17 5.98 22.05
N THR A 170 -7.86 5.99 21.80
CA THR A 170 -6.87 5.58 22.82
C THR A 170 -6.46 6.73 23.73
N LYS A 171 -6.87 7.97 23.42
CA LYS A 171 -6.47 9.22 24.09
C LYS A 171 -4.95 9.35 24.26
N ARG A 172 -4.19 8.74 23.33
CA ARG A 172 -2.73 8.76 23.29
C ARG A 172 -2.22 9.61 22.14
N ASN A 173 -1.19 10.39 22.41
CA ASN A 173 -0.51 11.27 21.45
C ASN A 173 1.02 11.13 21.50
N PHE A 174 1.57 10.26 22.34
CA PHE A 174 2.99 9.96 22.34
C PHE A 174 3.28 8.51 22.74
N ALA A 175 4.47 8.06 22.41
CA ALA A 175 5.05 6.81 22.88
C ALA A 175 6.53 7.02 23.22
N ILE A 176 6.99 6.35 24.27
CA ILE A 176 8.38 6.37 24.70
C ILE A 176 8.94 4.97 24.44
N PHE A 177 10.11 4.91 23.80
CA PHE A 177 10.78 3.66 23.48
C PHE A 177 12.21 3.71 24.00
N PRO A 178 12.71 2.65 24.65
CA PRO A 178 14.15 2.40 24.70
C PRO A 178 14.73 2.41 23.28
N VAL A 179 15.98 2.86 23.10
CA VAL A 179 16.59 2.98 21.77
C VAL A 179 16.56 1.65 20.99
N LEU A 180 16.80 0.51 21.66
CA LEU A 180 16.77 -0.79 21.00
C LEU A 180 15.35 -1.18 20.54
N ASP A 181 14.34 -0.90 21.36
CA ASP A 181 12.94 -1.14 21.01
C ASP A 181 12.48 -0.23 19.87
N TRP A 182 12.98 1.01 19.82
CA TRP A 182 12.73 1.93 18.72
C TRP A 182 13.29 1.38 17.39
N ILE A 183 14.53 0.92 17.40
CA ILE A 183 15.16 0.29 16.22
C ILE A 183 14.39 -0.98 15.83
N ALA A 184 13.99 -1.81 16.80
CA ALA A 184 13.19 -3.00 16.57
C ALA A 184 11.81 -2.67 15.96
N ALA A 185 11.16 -1.61 16.42
CA ALA A 185 9.88 -1.14 15.88
C ALA A 185 10.03 -0.66 14.43
N LEU A 186 11.07 0.12 14.12
CA LEU A 186 11.34 0.59 12.76
C LEU A 186 11.67 -0.55 11.81
N THR A 187 12.55 -1.46 12.22
CA THR A 187 12.98 -2.59 11.40
C THR A 187 11.83 -3.56 11.09
N ALA A 188 10.83 -3.66 11.97
CA ALA A 188 9.62 -4.44 11.71
C ALA A 188 8.82 -3.96 10.48
N HIS A 189 9.00 -2.72 10.04
CA HIS A 189 8.31 -2.17 8.87
C HIS A 189 9.07 -2.41 7.56
N ILE A 190 10.37 -2.69 7.61
CA ILE A 190 11.20 -2.92 6.43
C ILE A 190 10.68 -4.16 5.68
N PRO A 191 10.31 -4.06 4.39
CA PRO A 191 9.79 -5.19 3.63
C PRO A 191 10.84 -6.29 3.45
N ASN A 192 10.38 -7.53 3.32
CA ASN A 192 11.25 -8.65 2.98
C ASN A 192 11.80 -8.48 1.54
N LYS A 193 12.92 -9.13 1.25
CA LYS A 193 13.50 -9.14 -0.10
C LYS A 193 12.47 -9.64 -1.12
N GLY A 194 12.19 -8.82 -2.15
CA GLY A 194 11.24 -9.13 -3.21
C GLY A 194 9.76 -8.92 -2.83
N GLU A 195 9.46 -8.40 -1.63
CA GLU A 195 8.10 -8.12 -1.20
C GLU A 195 7.53 -6.91 -1.96
N GLN A 196 6.47 -7.14 -2.74
CA GLN A 196 5.75 -6.09 -3.45
C GLN A 196 4.71 -5.43 -2.54
N LEU A 197 4.98 -4.19 -2.15
CA LEU A 197 4.05 -3.35 -1.37
C LEU A 197 2.97 -2.71 -2.23
N VAL A 198 3.28 -2.37 -3.49
CA VAL A 198 2.34 -1.79 -4.45
C VAL A 198 1.94 -2.83 -5.48
N ARG A 199 0.64 -3.03 -5.65
CA ARG A 199 0.06 -4.08 -6.49
C ARG A 199 -1.03 -3.52 -7.40
N TYR A 200 -1.04 -3.97 -8.64
CA TYR A 200 -1.95 -3.52 -9.68
C TYR A 200 -2.97 -4.61 -10.00
N TYR A 201 -4.26 -4.26 -9.96
CA TYR A 201 -5.36 -5.19 -10.16
C TYR A 201 -6.34 -4.70 -11.23
N GLY A 202 -7.09 -5.67 -11.79
CA GLY A 202 -8.15 -5.43 -12.75
C GLY A 202 -7.68 -4.71 -14.00
N TYR A 203 -8.34 -3.57 -14.30
CA TYR A 203 -8.01 -2.78 -15.49
C TYR A 203 -6.57 -2.24 -15.46
N TYR A 204 -6.01 -1.98 -14.28
CA TYR A 204 -4.64 -1.49 -14.11
C TYR A 204 -3.59 -2.59 -14.00
N SER A 205 -3.99 -3.88 -13.93
CA SER A 205 -3.03 -4.98 -13.87
C SER A 205 -2.11 -5.01 -15.10
N ASN A 206 -0.87 -5.45 -14.90
CA ASN A 206 0.12 -5.54 -15.98
C ASN A 206 -0.35 -6.43 -17.13
N VAL A 207 -1.05 -7.53 -16.82
CA VAL A 207 -1.63 -8.43 -17.82
C VAL A 207 -2.68 -7.71 -18.66
N SER A 208 -3.63 -7.01 -18.02
CA SER A 208 -4.68 -6.25 -18.73
C SER A 208 -4.08 -5.14 -19.59
N ARG A 209 -3.10 -4.40 -19.07
CA ARG A 209 -2.37 -3.36 -19.82
C ARG A 209 -1.62 -3.95 -21.01
N GLY A 210 -0.96 -5.09 -20.83
CA GLY A 210 -0.25 -5.80 -21.90
C GLY A 210 -1.18 -6.28 -23.01
N LYS A 211 -2.33 -6.87 -22.66
CA LYS A 211 -3.36 -7.27 -23.62
C LYS A 211 -3.88 -6.08 -24.43
N ARG A 212 -4.19 -4.95 -23.78
CA ARG A 212 -4.63 -3.73 -24.47
C ARG A 212 -3.56 -3.15 -25.40
N LYS A 213 -2.29 -3.16 -24.96
CA LYS A 213 -1.17 -2.71 -25.81
C LYS A 213 -1.04 -3.55 -27.08
N LYS A 214 -1.31 -4.86 -27.00
CA LYS A 214 -1.29 -5.77 -28.16
C LYS A 214 -2.52 -5.63 -29.07
N ALA A 215 -3.67 -5.29 -28.50
CA ALA A 215 -4.93 -5.12 -29.23
C ALA A 215 -5.09 -3.73 -29.88
N ARG A 216 -4.25 -2.76 -29.54
CA ARG A 216 -4.28 -1.43 -30.15
C ARG A 216 -3.76 -1.52 -31.60
N PRO A 217 -4.51 -1.04 -32.61
CA PRO A 217 -4.01 -0.94 -33.98
C PRO A 217 -2.72 -0.13 -34.03
N ALA A 218 -1.82 -0.46 -34.95
CA ALA A 218 -0.49 0.16 -35.07
C ALA A 218 -0.53 1.69 -35.31
N GLU A 219 -1.67 2.21 -35.78
CA GLU A 219 -1.86 3.60 -36.20
C GLU A 219 -2.05 4.60 -35.05
N GLU A 220 -2.42 4.17 -33.84
CA GLU A 220 -2.53 5.04 -32.65
C GLU A 220 -1.27 5.00 -31.76
N ARG A 221 -0.10 4.83 -32.36
CA ARG A 221 1.17 5.09 -31.66
C ARG A 221 1.47 6.57 -31.83
N PRO A 222 1.26 7.43 -30.82
CA PRO A 222 1.92 8.73 -30.87
C PRO A 222 3.41 8.46 -31.04
N GLU A 223 4.05 9.09 -32.03
CA GLU A 223 5.50 9.09 -32.16
C GLU A 223 6.09 9.74 -30.91
N VAL A 224 6.36 8.92 -29.91
CA VAL A 224 7.18 9.32 -28.78
C VAL A 224 8.60 9.31 -29.32
N ILE A 225 9.10 10.49 -29.69
CA ILE A 225 10.52 10.72 -29.88
C ILE A 225 11.15 10.58 -28.49
N GLU A 226 11.58 9.37 -28.15
CA GLU A 226 12.39 9.13 -26.96
C GLU A 226 13.73 9.80 -27.18
N VAL A 227 13.92 11.00 -26.61
CA VAL A 227 15.25 11.59 -26.44
C VAL A 227 16.00 10.65 -25.49
N ALA A 228 16.88 9.82 -26.06
CA ALA A 228 17.66 8.88 -25.28
C ALA A 228 18.51 9.64 -24.26
N PRO A 229 18.44 9.31 -22.96
CA PRO A 229 19.39 9.84 -22.00
C PRO A 229 20.81 9.40 -22.42
N PRO A 230 21.85 10.22 -22.17
CA PRO A 230 23.22 9.88 -22.56
C PRO A 230 23.60 8.49 -22.04
N PRO A 231 24.40 7.73 -22.80
CA PRO A 231 24.67 6.32 -22.49
C PRO A 231 25.43 6.20 -21.17
N VAL A 232 24.69 5.87 -20.10
CA VAL A 232 25.27 5.51 -18.81
C VAL A 232 25.60 4.02 -18.81
N SER A 233 26.87 3.67 -18.56
CA SER A 233 27.35 2.29 -18.56
C SER A 233 26.51 1.39 -17.65
N LYS A 234 26.32 0.12 -18.05
CA LYS A 234 25.57 -0.87 -17.25
C LYS A 234 26.14 -1.06 -15.84
N GLU A 235 27.43 -0.80 -15.65
CA GLU A 235 28.10 -0.83 -14.35
C GLU A 235 27.68 0.33 -13.44
N LEU A 236 27.51 1.55 -13.97
CA LEU A 236 27.04 2.68 -13.18
C LEU A 236 25.62 2.44 -12.64
N LYS A 237 24.74 1.84 -13.45
CA LYS A 237 23.37 1.49 -13.04
C LYS A 237 23.31 0.46 -11.91
N ARG A 238 24.37 -0.32 -11.70
CA ARG A 238 24.48 -1.32 -10.62
C ARG A 238 25.07 -0.75 -9.33
N ARG A 239 25.66 0.44 -9.36
CA ARG A 239 26.20 1.09 -8.16
C ARG A 239 25.07 1.72 -7.36
N TRP A 240 24.97 1.29 -6.09
CA TRP A 240 24.01 1.85 -5.12
C TRP A 240 24.12 3.38 -4.98
N SER A 241 25.34 3.94 -5.08
CA SER A 241 25.56 5.39 -5.04
C SER A 241 24.88 6.14 -6.18
N TYR A 242 24.82 5.56 -7.38
CA TYR A 242 24.14 6.18 -8.52
C TYR A 242 22.62 6.22 -8.33
N LEU A 243 22.04 5.17 -7.74
CA LEU A 243 20.60 5.12 -7.44
C LEU A 243 20.23 6.11 -6.32
N ILE A 244 21.07 6.26 -5.30
CA ILE A 244 20.85 7.22 -4.23
C ILE A 244 20.95 8.65 -4.76
N ARG A 245 21.97 8.97 -5.55
CA ARG A 245 22.13 10.28 -6.19
C ARG A 245 20.93 10.63 -7.09
N LYS A 246 20.36 9.65 -7.79
CA LYS A 246 19.19 9.87 -8.66
C LYS A 246 17.91 10.18 -7.89
N VAL A 247 17.77 9.67 -6.66
CA VAL A 247 16.55 9.83 -5.85
C VAL A 247 16.64 11.03 -4.91
N TYR A 248 17.83 11.33 -4.40
CA TYR A 248 18.03 12.33 -3.34
C TYR A 248 18.91 13.51 -3.77
N GLU A 249 19.37 13.55 -5.02
CA GLU A 249 20.26 14.60 -5.59
C GLU A 249 21.49 14.92 -4.74
N THR A 250 21.88 14.01 -3.85
CA THR A 250 22.96 14.19 -2.89
C THR A 250 24.12 13.26 -3.24
N ASP A 251 25.31 13.83 -3.33
CA ASP A 251 26.54 13.05 -3.45
C ASP A 251 26.94 12.49 -2.09
N LEU A 252 26.89 11.17 -1.96
CA LEU A 252 27.49 10.47 -0.82
C LEU A 252 29.02 10.50 -1.00
N PRO A 253 29.81 10.90 0.02
CA PRO A 253 31.26 10.80 -0.05
C PRO A 253 31.64 9.32 -0.14
N VAL A 254 32.05 8.89 -1.34
CA VAL A 254 32.56 7.54 -1.57
C VAL A 254 33.95 7.48 -0.93
N ARG A 255 34.06 6.80 0.21
CA ARG A 255 35.35 6.49 0.82
C ARG A 255 36.11 5.56 -0.13
N THR A 256 37.06 6.09 -0.89
CA THR A 256 37.98 5.30 -1.69
C THR A 256 38.75 4.37 -0.76
N ARG A 257 38.69 3.06 -1.04
CA ARG A 257 39.60 2.08 -0.42
C ARG A 257 41.01 2.56 -0.73
N ARG A 258 41.74 3.03 0.29
CA ARG A 258 43.20 3.12 0.22
C ARG A 258 43.70 1.72 -0.11
N GLN A 259 44.37 1.56 -1.24
CA GLN A 259 45.25 0.42 -1.44
C GLN A 259 46.38 0.58 -0.42
N ALA A 260 46.50 -0.41 0.46
CA ALA A 260 47.68 -0.58 1.31
C ALA A 260 48.86 -1.05 0.43
N PRO A 261 50.11 -0.74 0.82
CA PRO A 261 51.29 -0.86 -0.03
C PRO A 261 51.54 -2.29 -0.55
#